data_AF-A0A0K0DR46-F1
#
_entry.id   AF-A0A0K0DR46-F1
#
_cell.length_a   1.000
_cell.length_b   1.000
_cell.length_c   1.000
_cell.angle_alpha   90.00
_cell.angle_beta   90.00
_cell.angle_gamma   90.00
#
_symmetry.space_group_name_H-M   'P 1'
#
loop_
_entity.id
_entity.type
_entity.pdbx_description
1 polymer ?
#
loop_
_entity_poly.entity_id
_entity_poly.type
_entity_poly.pdbx_seq_one_letter_code
_entity_poly.pdbx_strand_id
1 'polypeptide(L)'
;MEQREHMPREHRELIYWVEAQSPIHNSIEGRQRALDALVAFRSTHLNLVSQFILTQIERHSQTTGTGGSSFIKFLKNVRADTK
;
A
#
# COMPACT_ATOMS: atom_id res chain seq x y z
N MET A 1 -7.98 -0.52 8.90
CA MET A 1 -8.13 0.56 9.91
C MET A 1 -7.10 0.44 11.03
N GLU A 2 -6.80 -0.77 11.52
CA GLU A 2 -5.82 -1.04 12.59
C GLU A 2 -4.44 -0.38 12.39
N GLN A 3 -3.90 -0.35 11.16
CA GLN A 3 -2.61 0.30 10.89
C GLN A 3 -2.61 1.82 11.15
N ARG A 4 -3.78 2.47 11.11
CA ARG A 4 -3.90 3.90 11.44
C ARG A 4 -3.71 4.17 12.93
N GLU A 5 -3.97 3.19 13.79
CA GLU A 5 -3.78 3.30 15.24
C GLU A 5 -2.29 3.46 15.62
N HIS A 6 -1.42 2.98 14.74
CA HIS A 6 0.03 3.06 14.86
C HIS A 6 0.59 4.37 14.29
N MET A 7 -0.25 5.24 13.71
CA MET A 7 0.16 6.55 13.21
C MET A 7 0.05 7.62 14.31
N PRO A 8 0.91 8.66 14.29
CA PRO A 8 0.69 9.88 15.07
C PRO A 8 -0.71 10.44 14.86
N ARG A 9 -1.26 11.05 15.91
CA ARG A 9 -2.65 11.54 15.90
C ARG A 9 -2.90 12.48 14.74
N GLU A 10 -2.00 13.43 14.52
CA GLU A 10 -2.12 14.48 13.51
C GLU A 10 -2.17 13.88 12.09
N HIS A 11 -1.42 12.80 11.84
CA HIS A 11 -1.44 12.10 10.55
C HIS A 11 -2.75 11.36 10.33
N ARG A 12 -3.29 10.76 11.39
CA ARG A 12 -4.58 10.06 11.34
C ARG A 12 -5.72 11.04 11.07
N GLU A 13 -5.72 12.19 11.74
CA GLU A 13 -6.69 13.28 11.54
C GLU A 13 -6.66 13.82 10.11
N LEU A 14 -5.48 14.00 9.53
CA LEU A 14 -5.34 14.41 8.13
C LEU A 14 -6.02 13.42 7.17
N ILE A 15 -5.80 12.11 7.35
CA ILE A 15 -6.42 11.09 6.49
C ILE A 15 -7.95 11.16 6.59
N TYR A 16 -8.50 11.24 7.82
CA TYR A 16 -9.94 11.37 8.01
C TYR A 16 -10.51 12.63 7.35
N TRP A 17 -9.79 13.75 7.46
CA TRP A 17 -10.19 14.98 6.81
C TRP A 17 -10.19 14.85 5.28
N VAL A 18 -9.16 14.26 4.68
CA VAL A 18 -9.09 14.04 3.23
C VAL A 18 -10.26 13.17 2.75
N GLU A 19 -10.56 12.08 3.46
CA GLU A 19 -11.66 11.17 3.13
C GLU A 19 -13.04 11.87 3.20
N ALA A 20 -13.22 12.80 4.13
CA ALA A 20 -14.47 13.53 4.30
C ALA A 20 -14.65 14.69 3.29
N GLN A 21 -13.55 15.35 2.89
CA GLN A 21 -13.61 16.65 2.22
C GLN A 21 -13.20 16.61 0.74
N SER A 22 -12.57 15.53 0.27
CA SER A 22 -12.03 15.47 -1.09
C SER A 22 -12.81 14.46 -1.96
N PRO A 23 -13.89 14.88 -2.63
CA PRO A 23 -14.47 14.06 -3.69
C PRO A 23 -13.47 13.97 -4.83
N ILE A 24 -12.80 12.82 -4.98
CA ILE A 24 -11.92 12.57 -6.11
C ILE A 24 -12.80 12.42 -7.36
N HIS A 25 -12.90 13.49 -8.15
CA HIS A 25 -13.54 13.42 -9.46
C HIS A 25 -12.57 12.76 -10.45
N ASN A 26 -13.10 11.86 -11.28
CA ASN A 26 -12.30 11.10 -12.25
C ASN A 26 -11.60 11.99 -13.30
N SER A 27 -12.06 13.23 -13.49
CA SER A 27 -11.58 14.19 -14.48
C SER A 27 -10.50 15.17 -13.98
N ILE A 28 -9.99 15.01 -12.76
CA ILE A 28 -8.97 15.92 -12.23
C ILE A 28 -7.66 15.78 -13.01
N GLU A 29 -7.10 16.92 -13.42
CA GLU A 29 -5.82 16.96 -14.12
C GLU A 29 -4.71 16.28 -13.30
N GLY A 30 -3.91 15.44 -13.94
CA GLY A 30 -2.81 14.75 -13.28
C GLY A 30 -3.22 13.52 -12.46
N ARG A 31 -4.51 13.20 -12.33
CA ARG A 31 -4.98 11.97 -11.65
C ARG A 31 -4.31 10.72 -12.22
N GLN A 32 -4.29 10.56 -13.54
CA GLN A 32 -3.69 9.38 -14.16
C GLN A 32 -2.19 9.28 -13.87
N ARG A 33 -1.44 10.40 -13.95
CA ARG A 33 -0.01 10.43 -13.60
C ARG A 33 0.23 10.02 -12.14
N ALA A 34 -0.62 10.45 -11.21
CA ALA A 34 -0.54 10.06 -9.82
C ALA A 34 -0.81 8.55 -9.63
N LEU A 35 -1.83 8.01 -10.29
CA LEU A 35 -2.12 6.57 -10.25
C LEU A 35 -0.98 5.74 -10.84
N ASP A 36 -0.43 6.14 -11.98
CA ASP A 36 0.69 5.46 -12.62
C ASP A 36 1.93 5.44 -11.71
N ALA A 37 2.23 6.58 -11.05
CA ALA A 37 3.30 6.66 -10.07
C ALA A 37 3.07 5.75 -8.86
N LEU A 38 1.84 5.66 -8.35
CA LEU A 38 1.49 4.74 -7.26
C LEU A 38 1.61 3.26 -7.67
N VAL A 39 1.20 2.92 -8.89
CA VAL A 39 1.36 1.55 -9.45
C VAL A 39 2.84 1.20 -9.59
N ALA A 40 3.66 2.13 -10.10
CA ALA A 40 5.10 1.95 -10.22
C ALA A 40 5.75 1.73 -8.83
N PHE A 41 5.44 2.59 -7.85
CA PHE A 41 5.91 2.44 -6.47
C PHE A 41 5.56 1.07 -5.88
N ARG A 42 4.28 0.65 -5.99
CA ARG A 42 3.81 -0.65 -5.47
C ARG A 42 4.47 -1.83 -6.17
N SER A 43 4.79 -1.69 -7.46
CA SER A 43 5.50 -2.73 -8.23
C SER A 43 6.96 -2.84 -7.80
N THR A 44 7.65 -1.71 -7.61
CA THR A 44 9.01 -1.69 -7.06
C THR A 44 9.06 -2.29 -5.66
N HIS A 45 8.08 -1.97 -4.81
CA HIS A 45 7.98 -2.54 -3.46
C HIS A 45 7.83 -4.07 -3.50
N LEU A 46 7.01 -4.62 -4.40
CA LEU A 46 6.91 -6.07 -4.60
C LEU A 46 8.25 -6.71 -5.02
N ASN A 47 9.01 -6.05 -5.90
CA ASN A 47 10.32 -6.53 -6.31
C ASN A 47 11.31 -6.54 -5.15
N LEU A 48 11.35 -5.47 -4.35
CA LEU A 48 12.18 -5.39 -3.15
C LEU A 48 11.85 -6.52 -2.16
N VAL A 49 10.56 -6.71 -1.87
CA VAL A 49 10.10 -7.77 -0.99
C VAL A 49 10.47 -9.16 -1.52
N SER A 50 10.40 -9.37 -2.84
CA SER A 50 10.89 -10.60 -3.46
C SER A 50 12.38 -10.80 -3.22
N GLN A 51 13.19 -9.76 -3.42
CA GLN A 51 14.65 -9.82 -3.28
C GLN A 51 15.14 -9.97 -1.85
N PHE A 52 14.52 -9.28 -0.89
CA PHE A 52 15.02 -9.18 0.48
C PHE A 52 14.30 -10.08 1.48
N ILE A 53 13.10 -10.57 1.16
CA ILE A 53 12.33 -11.41 2.06
C ILE A 53 12.16 -12.80 1.45
N LEU A 54 11.60 -12.92 0.23
CA LEU A 54 11.32 -14.25 -0.33
C LEU A 54 12.58 -15.08 -0.58
N THR A 55 13.69 -14.47 -0.97
CA THR A 55 14.98 -15.18 -1.14
C THR A 55 15.57 -15.69 0.17
N GLN A 56 15.15 -15.13 1.30
CA GLN A 56 15.70 -15.42 2.64
C GLN A 56 14.85 -16.42 3.42
N ILE A 57 13.66 -16.76 2.93
CA ILE A 57 12.74 -17.67 3.62
C ILE A 57 13.02 -19.11 3.16
N GLU A 58 13.41 -19.98 4.10
CA GLU A 58 13.67 -21.41 3.82
C GLU A 58 12.37 -22.21 3.59
N ARG A 59 11.24 -21.77 4.17
CA ARG A 59 9.93 -22.43 4.03
C ARG A 59 8.86 -21.44 3.61
N HIS A 60 8.31 -21.61 2.41
CA HIS A 60 7.27 -20.74 1.83
C HIS A 60 6.00 -20.57 2.69
N SER A 61 5.79 -21.40 3.71
CA SER A 61 4.70 -21.26 4.69
C SER A 61 4.86 -20.08 5.66
N GLN A 62 6.01 -19.39 5.67
CA GLN A 62 6.30 -18.23 6.54
C GLN A 62 6.21 -16.87 5.82
N THR A 63 5.21 -16.66 4.96
CA THR A 63 5.03 -15.38 4.25
C THR A 63 4.22 -14.33 5.02
N THR A 64 4.19 -14.43 6.36
CA THR A 64 3.58 -13.41 7.22
C THR A 64 4.57 -12.28 7.45
N GLY A 65 4.18 -11.06 7.10
CA GLY A 65 4.98 -9.86 7.32
C GLY A 65 4.91 -9.42 8.79
N THR A 66 5.78 -8.51 9.19
CA THR A 66 5.81 -7.95 10.55
C THR A 66 4.53 -7.22 10.93
N GLY A 67 3.75 -6.75 9.94
CA GLY A 67 2.40 -6.21 10.14
C GLY A 67 1.30 -7.27 10.33
N GLY A 68 1.65 -8.55 10.51
CA GLY A 68 0.72 -9.65 10.82
C GLY A 68 -0.05 -10.21 9.62
N SER A 69 0.12 -9.67 8.41
CA SER A 69 -0.58 -10.13 7.20
C SER A 69 0.33 -10.90 6.25
N SER A 70 -0.26 -11.75 5.39
CA SER A 70 0.49 -12.33 4.27
C SER A 70 0.93 -11.21 3.32
N PHE A 71 2.22 -10.86 3.34
CA PHE A 71 2.69 -9.63 2.70
C PHE A 71 2.56 -9.69 1.17
N ILE A 72 2.78 -10.85 0.53
CA ILE A 72 2.62 -10.99 -0.92
C ILE A 72 1.16 -10.78 -1.33
N LYS A 73 0.21 -11.41 -0.62
CA LYS A 73 -1.21 -11.27 -0.93
C LYS A 73 -1.67 -9.83 -0.73
N PHE A 74 -1.29 -9.23 0.40
CA PHE A 74 -1.62 -7.85 0.72
C PHE A 74 -1.09 -6.87 -0.33
N LEU A 75 0.20 -6.94 -0.66
CA LEU A 75 0.84 -6.02 -1.61
C LEU A 75 0.28 -6.15 -3.03
N LYS A 76 -0.03 -7.38 -3.47
CA LYS A 76 -0.67 -7.61 -4.77
C LYS A 76 -2.08 -7.01 -4.83
N ASN A 77 -2.87 -7.18 -3.78
CA ASN A 77 -4.23 -6.63 -3.70
C ASN A 77 -4.20 -5.10 -3.72
N VAL A 78 -3.37 -4.48 -2.86
CA VAL A 78 -3.23 -3.03 -2.81
C VAL A 78 -2.78 -2.48 -4.18
N ARG A 79 -1.88 -3.15 -4.89
CA ARG A 79 -1.52 -2.75 -6.27
C ARG A 79 -2.70 -2.84 -7.23
N ALA A 80 -3.50 -3.91 -7.17
CA ALA A 80 -4.67 -4.08 -8.02
C ALA A 80 -5.71 -2.98 -7.79
N ASP A 81 -5.96 -2.62 -6.53
CA ASP A 81 -6.93 -1.59 -6.11
C ASP A 81 -6.50 -0.15 -6.47
N THR A 82 -5.29 0.04 -7.01
CA THR A 82 -4.81 1.36 -7.48
C THR A 82 -5.44 1.78 -8.81
N LYS A 83 -6.06 0.85 -9.54
CA LYS A 83 -6.54 1.08 -10.90
C LYS A 83 -7.96 1.65 -10.93
#